data_AF-A0A3N6EK59-F1
#
_entry.id   AF-A0A3N6EK59-F1
#
_cell.length_a   1.000
_cell.length_b   1.000
_cell.length_c   1.000
_cell.angle_alpha   90.00
_cell.angle_beta   90.00
_cell.angle_gamma   90.00
#
_symmetry.space_group_name_H-M   'P 1'
#
loop_
_entity.id
_entity.type
_entity.pdbx_description
1 polymer ?
#
loop_
_entity_poly.entity_id
_entity_poly.type
_entity_poly.pdbx_seq_one_letter_code
_entity_poly.pdbx_strand_id
1 'polypeptide(L)'
;MASHPFQITAWHKSSYSLNEDSFCLETARFTLNRTGVRDSKVPNGPVLLLTSPQWHTFVDHIKGQPAAQCSDHIGSPGRWSWRLDGR
;
A
#
# COMPACT_ATOMS: atom_id res chain seq x y z
N MET A 1 -12.44 25.17 -5.28
CA MET A 1 -11.16 24.43 -5.32
C MET A 1 -10.97 23.78 -3.95
N ALA A 2 -11.31 22.51 -3.81
CA ALA A 2 -11.35 21.86 -2.49
C ALA A 2 -9.93 21.69 -1.92
N SER A 3 -9.71 22.31 -0.78
CA SER A 3 -8.53 22.19 0.07
C SER A 3 -8.48 20.77 0.67
N HIS A 4 -7.65 19.89 0.10
CA HIS A 4 -7.47 18.55 0.63
C HIS A 4 -6.18 18.51 1.47
N PRO A 5 -6.23 18.36 2.80
CA PRO A 5 -5.04 18.23 3.65
C PRO A 5 -4.45 16.81 3.58
N PHE A 6 -4.33 16.27 2.37
CA PHE A 6 -3.60 15.05 2.07
C PHE A 6 -2.48 15.39 1.10
N GLN A 7 -1.39 15.93 1.65
CA GLN A 7 -0.16 16.15 0.90
C GLN A 7 0.41 14.80 0.46
N ILE A 8 0.94 14.74 -0.76
CA ILE A 8 1.55 13.53 -1.33
C ILE A 8 3.03 13.77 -1.64
N THR A 9 3.87 12.74 -1.49
CA THR A 9 5.31 12.81 -1.77
C THR A 9 5.67 12.76 -3.26
N ALA A 10 4.68 12.92 -4.16
CA ALA A 10 4.69 12.59 -5.59
C ALA A 10 4.42 11.11 -5.93
N TRP A 11 3.86 10.90 -7.12
CA TRP A 11 3.57 9.59 -7.70
C TRP A 11 4.84 8.94 -8.24
N HIS A 12 5.05 7.67 -7.91
CA HIS A 12 6.17 6.87 -8.34
C HIS A 12 5.69 5.67 -9.17
N LYS A 13 6.25 5.54 -10.37
CA LYS A 13 6.01 4.41 -11.28
C LYS A 13 7.02 3.29 -11.02
N SER A 14 6.62 2.03 -11.15
CA SER A 14 7.53 0.89 -11.01
C SER A 14 8.64 0.92 -12.08
N SER A 15 9.88 0.63 -11.70
CA SER A 15 11.01 0.49 -12.64
C SER A 15 10.87 -0.70 -13.60
N TYR A 16 9.92 -1.61 -13.35
CA TYR A 16 9.63 -2.76 -14.22
C TYR A 16 8.67 -2.42 -15.36
N SER A 17 8.18 -1.18 -15.46
CA SER A 17 7.35 -0.71 -16.57
C SER A 17 8.22 -0.38 -17.79
N LEU A 18 8.73 -1.40 -18.47
CA LEU A 18 9.73 -1.25 -19.54
C LEU A 18 9.13 -0.76 -20.88
N ASN A 19 7.81 -0.76 -21.05
CA ASN A 19 7.15 -0.49 -22.32
C ASN A 19 5.79 0.22 -22.14
N GLU A 20 5.38 1.07 -23.08
CA GLU A 20 4.11 1.85 -23.01
C GLU A 20 2.86 0.95 -22.91
N ASP A 21 2.98 -0.29 -23.39
CA ASP A 21 1.94 -1.32 -23.31
C ASP A 21 2.00 -2.14 -22.01
N SER A 22 3.04 -1.97 -21.19
CA SER A 22 3.13 -2.57 -19.85
C SER A 22 2.35 -1.71 -18.84
N PHE A 23 1.14 -2.15 -18.51
CA PHE A 23 0.19 -1.47 -17.63
C PHE A 23 0.72 -1.43 -16.19
N CYS A 24 1.52 -0.43 -15.85
CA CYS A 24 2.16 -0.40 -14.54
C CYS A 24 1.59 0.72 -13.68
N LEU A 25 1.00 0.31 -12.57
CA LEU A 25 0.43 1.17 -11.53
C LEU A 25 1.44 2.20 -11.02
N GLU A 26 0.89 3.29 -10.47
CA GLU A 26 1.65 4.29 -9.72
C GLU A 26 1.26 4.25 -8.24
N THR A 27 2.25 4.51 -7.37
CA THR A 27 2.02 4.61 -5.92
C THR A 27 2.51 5.93 -5.37
N ALA A 28 1.88 6.43 -4.32
CA ALA A 28 2.32 7.62 -3.59
C ALA A 28 2.06 7.46 -2.10
N ARG A 29 2.91 8.08 -1.26
CA ARG A 29 2.65 8.21 0.18
C ARG A 29 1.82 9.45 0.42
N PHE A 30 0.75 9.26 1.17
CA PHE A 30 -0.18 10.29 1.61
C PHE A 30 0.06 10.57 3.10
N THR A 31 -0.37 11.76 3.57
CA THR A 31 -0.40 12.05 5.00
C THR A 31 -1.20 10.99 5.78
N LEU A 32 -0.95 10.91 7.09
CA LEU A 32 -1.57 9.91 7.98
C LEU A 32 -1.20 8.46 7.63
N ASN A 33 0.02 8.23 7.11
CA ASN A 33 0.56 6.89 6.82
C ASN A 33 -0.32 6.08 5.86
N ARG A 34 -0.83 6.73 4.82
CA ARG A 34 -1.62 6.09 3.77
C ARG A 34 -0.80 5.91 2.50
N THR A 35 -1.15 4.89 1.74
CA THR A 35 -0.58 4.60 0.42
C THR A 35 -1.69 4.68 -0.61
N GLY A 36 -1.52 5.57 -1.59
CA GLY A 36 -2.39 5.64 -2.75
C GLY A 36 -1.86 4.75 -3.87
N VAL A 37 -2.76 4.06 -4.57
CA VAL A 37 -2.48 3.27 -5.76
C VAL A 37 -3.43 3.74 -6.87
N ARG A 38 -2.90 3.99 -8.06
CA ARG A 38 -3.71 4.37 -9.23
C ARG A 38 -3.21 3.71 -10.51
N ASP A 39 -4.08 3.71 -11.51
CA ASP A 39 -3.71 3.37 -12.87
C ASP A 39 -2.97 4.55 -13.53
N SER A 40 -1.73 4.31 -13.96
CA SER A 40 -0.93 5.31 -14.68
C SER A 40 -1.57 5.75 -16.01
N LYS A 41 -2.41 4.91 -16.63
CA LYS A 41 -3.10 5.22 -17.89
C LYS A 41 -4.32 6.09 -17.70
N VAL A 42 -4.89 6.09 -16.50
CA VAL A 42 -6.04 6.93 -16.14
C VAL A 42 -5.65 7.80 -14.93
N PRO A 43 -4.72 8.77 -15.09
CA PRO A 43 -4.16 9.53 -13.97
C PRO A 43 -5.21 10.35 -13.21
N ASN A 44 -6.32 10.70 -13.87
CA ASN A 44 -7.47 11.40 -13.27
C ASN A 44 -8.58 10.43 -12.79
N GLY A 45 -8.32 9.13 -12.87
CA GLY A 45 -9.23 8.09 -12.43
C GLY A 45 -9.23 7.90 -10.90
N PRO A 46 -9.98 6.92 -10.41
CA PRO A 46 -10.04 6.61 -8.99
C PRO A 46 -8.69 6.22 -8.40
N VAL A 47 -8.44 6.65 -7.15
CA VAL A 47 -7.27 6.26 -6.36
C VAL A 47 -7.72 5.31 -5.26
N LEU A 48 -7.11 4.12 -5.20
CA LEU A 48 -7.27 3.23 -4.07
C LEU A 48 -6.36 3.72 -2.93
N LEU A 49 -6.96 4.11 -1.80
CA LEU A 49 -6.23 4.62 -0.65
C LEU A 49 -6.23 3.60 0.49
N LEU A 50 -5.05 3.11 0.84
CA LEU A 50 -4.85 2.06 1.83
C LEU A 50 -4.16 2.63 3.07
N THR A 51 -4.55 2.17 4.25
CA THR A 51 -3.76 2.39 5.47
C THR A 51 -2.46 1.57 5.43
N SER A 52 -1.47 1.93 6.25
CA SER A 52 -0.22 1.16 6.34
C SER A 52 -0.45 -0.35 6.61
N PRO A 53 -1.32 -0.78 7.56
CA PRO A 53 -1.62 -2.20 7.74
C PRO A 53 -2.22 -2.87 6.49
N GLN A 54 -3.19 -2.21 5.84
CA GLN A 54 -3.81 -2.73 4.62
C GLN A 54 -2.81 -2.89 3.47
N TRP A 55 -1.89 -1.94 3.32
CA TRP A 55 -0.82 -2.00 2.33
C TRP A 55 0.12 -3.18 2.57
N HIS A 56 0.51 -3.44 3.83
CA HIS A 56 1.34 -4.61 4.16
C HIS A 56 0.61 -5.91 3.85
N THR A 57 -0.63 -6.07 4.32
CA THR A 57 -1.45 -7.25 4.04
C THR A 57 -1.62 -7.51 2.53
N PHE A 58 -1.80 -6.45 1.74
CA PHE A 58 -1.90 -6.54 0.28
C PHE A 58 -0.60 -7.07 -0.34
N VAL A 59 0.55 -6.50 0.04
CA VAL A 59 1.86 -6.91 -0.49
C VAL A 59 2.21 -8.34 -0.08
N ASP A 60 1.92 -8.73 1.16
CA ASP A 60 2.20 -10.08 1.66
C ASP A 60 1.41 -11.13 0.87
N HIS A 61 0.12 -10.89 0.62
CA HIS A 61 -0.70 -11.77 -0.22
C HIS A 61 -0.13 -11.92 -1.64
N ILE A 62 0.32 -10.82 -2.27
CA ILE A 62 0.90 -10.86 -3.62
C ILE A 62 2.19 -11.67 -3.65
N LYS A 63 3.01 -11.59 -2.60
CA LYS A 63 4.25 -12.36 -2.48
C LYS A 63 3.99 -13.85 -2.20
N GLY A 64 2.73 -14.28 -2.09
CA GLY A 64 2.38 -15.63 -1.66
C GLY A 64 2.71 -15.89 -0.19
N GLN A 65 2.91 -14.83 0.60
CA GLN A 65 3.11 -14.95 2.03
C GLN A 65 1.72 -15.01 2.69
N PRO A 66 1.49 -15.93 3.64
CA PRO A 66 0.27 -15.89 4.42
C PRO A 66 0.22 -14.53 5.11
N ALA A 67 -0.82 -13.75 4.84
CA ALA A 67 -0.99 -12.48 5.53
C ALA A 67 -0.88 -12.73 7.02
N ALA A 68 0.04 -12.01 7.65
CA ALA A 68 0.20 -12.07 9.08
C ALA A 68 -1.16 -11.73 9.69
N GLN A 69 -1.82 -12.73 10.28
CA GLN A 69 -3.13 -12.54 10.90
C GLN A 69 -2.95 -11.49 12.00
N CYS A 70 -3.66 -10.37 11.90
CA CYS A 70 -3.87 -9.51 13.05
C CYS A 70 -4.73 -10.28 14.04
N SER A 71 -4.10 -11.06 14.92
CA SER A 71 -4.76 -11.55 16.11
C SER A 71 -4.87 -10.37 17.07
N ASP A 72 -6.10 -9.85 17.23
CA ASP A 72 -6.48 -8.82 18.17
C ASP A 72 -6.19 -9.28 19.61
N HIS A 73 -4.95 -9.09 20.08
CA HIS A 73 -4.68 -9.02 21.51
C HIS A 73 -4.98 -7.59 21.97
N ILE A 74 -6.24 -7.36 22.35
CA ILE A 74 -6.64 -6.20 23.16
C ILE A 74 -5.88 -6.28 24.48
N GLY A 75 -4.70 -5.64 24.56
CA GLY A 75 -3.97 -5.43 25.81
C GLY A 75 -2.46 -5.72 25.78
N SER A 76 -1.66 -4.88 25.11
CA SER A 76 -0.29 -4.54 25.54
C SER A 76 0.33 -3.46 24.66
N PRO A 77 0.96 -2.42 25.22
CA PRO A 77 1.72 -1.46 24.42
C PRO A 77 3.07 -2.09 24.02
N GLY A 78 3.29 -2.23 22.71
CA GLY A 78 4.64 -2.05 22.17
C GLY A 78 5.47 -3.28 21.79
N ARG A 79 4.89 -4.41 21.37
CA ARG A 79 5.70 -5.45 20.71
C ARG A 79 4.97 -6.21 19.61
N TRP A 80 5.11 -5.73 18.39
CA TRP A 80 4.82 -6.52 17.18
C TRP A 80 5.95 -7.55 17.00
N SER A 81 5.74 -8.80 17.41
CA SER A 81 6.65 -9.90 17.11
C SER A 81 6.03 -10.73 15.99
N TRP A 82 6.53 -10.53 14.77
CA TRP A 82 6.24 -11.40 13.64
C TRP A 82 7.01 -12.71 13.86
N ARG A 83 6.32 -13.77 14.27
CA ARG A 83 6.90 -15.12 14.27
C ARG A 83 6.36 -15.86 13.05
N LEU A 84 7.25 -16.14 12.11
CA LEU A 84 7.03 -17.07 11.01
C LEU A 84 7.09 -18.48 11.62
N ASP A 85 5.94 -19.10 11.89
CA ASP A 85 5.90 -20.56 12.10
C ASP A 85 5.71 -21.20 10.73
N GLY A 86 6.85 -21.55 10.11
CA GLY A 86 6.89 -22.31 8.88
C GLY A 86 6.82 -23.80 9.20
N ARG A 87 5.75 -24.44 8.74
CA ARG A 87 5.77 -25.88 8.40
C ARG A 87 6.20 -26.06 6.95
#